data_AF-A0A661RNV5-F1
#
_entry.id   AF-A0A661RNV5-F1
#
_cell.length_a   1.000
_cell.length_b   1.000
_cell.length_c   1.000
_cell.angle_alpha   90.00
_cell.angle_beta   90.00
_cell.angle_gamma   90.00
#
_symmetry.space_group_name_H-M   'P 1'
#
loop_
_entity.id
_entity.type
_entity.pdbx_description
1 polymer ?
#
loop_
_entity_poly.entity_id
_entity_poly.type
_entity_poly.pdbx_seq_one_letter_code
_entity_poly.pdbx_strand_id
1 'polypeptide(L)'
;MESKALITDEIQTHNNPSPVEITDEIKNCLYYLGEALENHAQTGIRVGKELLRLKEVTPHGKYGELAEWKFGLKEDTRLNFMNVARIYGQNPTREGFSSSVLTHLSRPSTPESASQAAEKEERLTVKQAKELIAAQKRIDELEAGRTPDLKNLIPDLMRKYKGASITIGAANRLSVLNKDQQELFLTFIESSLFANKEKQTALDDKLRALEDLNKISKERDEVKKQLEEIAESDTAKILLDKENKIKQLRKEYDNRLIQERDSIGKQASEFHEGLNKDKIEKAEKDLEKAQRERKDAVAGRSAANEDMEAMERKIRDLESQLEVDSPTNVDNARVRHIEDAGRGLLVSLNELRKDLDGLGGGMENSLTTAANIIKKATLELSKLQGLQDAIINV
;
A
#
# COMPACT_ATOMS: atom_id res chain seq x y z
N MET A 1 24.34 1.07 -13.89
CA MET A 1 25.73 1.20 -13.41
C MET A 1 25.78 2.46 -12.57
N GLU A 2 26.48 2.40 -11.42
CA GLU A 2 26.58 3.43 -10.36
C GLU A 2 25.30 3.52 -9.50
N SER A 3 25.23 3.15 -8.22
CA SER A 3 26.20 3.19 -7.11
C SER A 3 26.01 1.98 -6.18
N LYS A 4 26.98 1.06 -6.16
CA LYS A 4 27.21 0.11 -5.04
C LYS A 4 28.43 0.65 -4.29
N ALA A 5 28.20 1.55 -3.35
CA ALA A 5 29.24 1.91 -2.40
C ALA A 5 29.61 0.64 -1.61
N LEU A 6 30.86 0.23 -1.74
CA LEU A 6 31.48 -0.79 -0.91
C LEU A 6 31.30 -0.39 0.55
N ILE A 7 30.43 -1.10 1.27
CA ILE A 7 30.51 -1.17 2.73
C ILE A 7 31.69 -2.08 3.00
N THR A 8 32.81 -1.44 3.32
CA THR A 8 34.08 -2.07 3.65
C THR A 8 33.93 -3.03 4.82
N ASP A 9 34.50 -4.21 4.63
CA ASP A 9 34.69 -5.37 5.51
C ASP A 9 35.32 -5.08 6.90
N GLU A 10 34.87 -4.06 7.65
CA GLU A 10 35.11 -3.99 9.10
C GLU A 10 34.12 -4.90 9.84
N ILE A 11 34.01 -6.15 9.38
CA ILE A 11 33.61 -7.23 10.26
C ILE A 11 34.70 -7.28 11.31
N GLN A 12 34.37 -7.05 12.58
CA GLN A 12 35.29 -7.35 13.68
C GLN A 12 35.82 -8.77 13.47
N THR A 13 37.05 -8.89 13.02
CA THR A 13 37.74 -10.17 12.94
C THR A 13 37.99 -10.54 14.37
N HIS A 14 37.03 -11.21 15.00
CA HIS A 14 37.29 -11.90 16.24
C HIS A 14 38.50 -12.80 15.96
N ASN A 15 39.57 -12.64 16.75
CA ASN A 15 40.79 -13.45 16.65
C ASN A 15 40.53 -14.96 16.86
N ASN A 16 39.29 -15.35 17.15
CA ASN A 16 38.85 -16.72 17.29
C ASN A 16 38.34 -17.25 15.94
N PRO A 17 38.79 -18.44 15.50
CA PRO A 17 38.28 -19.06 14.27
C PRO A 17 36.77 -19.27 14.36
N SER A 18 36.09 -19.23 13.20
CA SER A 18 34.66 -19.52 13.10
C SER A 18 34.34 -20.90 13.69
N PRO A 19 33.24 -21.07 14.44
CA PRO A 19 32.84 -22.36 15.01
C PRO A 19 32.44 -23.40 13.95
N VAL A 20 32.22 -22.98 12.70
CA VAL A 20 31.88 -23.84 11.56
C VAL A 20 32.52 -23.35 10.26
N GLU A 21 32.65 -24.25 9.29
CA GLU A 21 33.02 -23.89 7.92
C GLU A 21 31.93 -22.99 7.29
N ILE A 22 32.34 -21.87 6.72
CA ILE A 22 31.43 -20.88 6.13
C ILE A 22 31.16 -21.23 4.67
N THR A 23 30.07 -21.96 4.43
CA THR A 23 29.56 -22.20 3.06
C THR A 23 28.96 -20.92 2.47
N ASP A 24 28.77 -20.86 1.15
CA ASP A 24 28.14 -19.71 0.48
C ASP A 24 26.72 -19.44 0.99
N GLU A 25 25.96 -20.49 1.34
CA GLU A 25 24.63 -20.36 1.92
C GLU A 25 24.66 -19.73 3.31
N ILE A 26 25.57 -20.18 4.18
CA ILE A 26 25.79 -19.58 5.49
C ILE A 26 26.23 -18.12 5.34
N LYS A 27 27.16 -17.84 4.43
CA LYS A 27 27.63 -16.48 4.14
C LYS A 27 26.49 -15.55 3.73
N ASN A 28 25.61 -16.00 2.85
CA ASN A 28 24.43 -15.24 2.43
C ASN A 28 23.45 -15.01 3.60
N CYS A 29 23.17 -16.03 4.42
CA CYS A 29 22.31 -15.87 5.59
C CYS A 29 22.89 -14.88 6.61
N LEU A 30 24.21 -14.94 6.85
CA LEU A 30 24.90 -13.98 7.72
C LEU A 30 24.83 -12.56 7.13
N TYR A 31 25.02 -12.40 5.82
CA TYR A 31 24.88 -11.10 5.16
C TYR A 31 23.48 -10.50 5.38
N TYR A 32 22.42 -11.24 5.06
CA TYR A 32 21.04 -10.76 5.22
C TYR A 32 20.66 -10.53 6.69
N LEU A 33 21.18 -11.34 7.61
CA LEU A 33 20.99 -11.13 9.04
C LEU A 33 21.67 -9.84 9.52
N GLY A 34 22.88 -9.54 9.03
CA GLY A 34 23.58 -8.28 9.31
C GLY A 34 22.79 -7.08 8.82
N GLU A 35 22.36 -7.11 7.55
CA GLU A 35 21.52 -6.06 6.96
C GLU A 35 20.19 -5.87 7.72
N ALA A 36 19.59 -6.98 8.20
CA ALA A 36 18.39 -6.90 9.01
C ALA A 36 18.65 -6.23 10.36
N LEU A 37 19.75 -6.55 11.05
CA LEU A 37 20.13 -5.99 12.35
C LEU A 37 20.40 -4.48 12.29
N GLU A 38 20.97 -3.99 11.20
CA GLU A 38 21.24 -2.55 10.98
C GLU A 38 19.94 -1.74 10.78
N ASN A 39 18.90 -2.34 10.20
CA ASN A 39 17.64 -1.68 9.91
C ASN A 39 16.65 -1.79 11.09
N HIS A 40 16.83 -0.93 12.11
CA HIS A 40 16.20 -0.97 13.46
C HIS A 40 14.66 -0.81 13.60
N ALA A 41 13.88 -0.50 12.55
CA ALA A 41 12.45 -0.20 12.69
C ALA A 41 11.48 -1.38 12.38
N GLN A 42 11.84 -2.28 11.46
CA GLN A 42 11.01 -3.45 11.05
C GLN A 42 11.63 -4.79 11.52
N THR A 43 12.56 -4.70 12.47
CA THR A 43 13.72 -5.60 12.63
C THR A 43 13.37 -6.92 13.25
N GLY A 44 12.47 -6.95 14.24
CA GLY A 44 12.26 -8.15 15.06
C GLY A 44 11.80 -9.37 14.26
N ILE A 45 10.86 -9.17 13.31
CA ILE A 45 10.34 -10.24 12.45
C ILE A 45 11.38 -10.64 11.40
N ARG A 46 12.02 -9.67 10.72
CA ARG A 46 13.03 -9.95 9.69
C ARG A 46 14.25 -10.67 10.27
N VAL A 47 14.79 -10.17 11.38
CA VAL A 47 15.89 -10.81 12.12
C VAL A 47 15.51 -12.22 12.55
N GLY A 48 14.29 -12.41 13.07
CA GLY A 48 13.83 -13.74 13.44
C GLY A 48 13.74 -14.73 12.26
N LYS A 49 13.32 -14.26 11.07
CA LYS A 49 13.29 -15.08 9.85
C LYS A 49 14.70 -15.48 9.38
N GLU A 50 15.63 -14.54 9.35
CA GLU A 50 17.01 -14.83 8.97
C GLU A 50 17.71 -15.73 10.00
N LEU A 51 17.40 -15.61 11.29
CA LEU A 51 17.87 -16.53 12.33
C LEU A 51 17.31 -17.95 12.16
N LEU A 52 16.03 -18.08 11.75
CA LEU A 52 15.44 -19.39 11.43
C LEU A 52 16.13 -20.02 10.22
N ARG A 53 16.35 -19.25 9.15
CA ARG A 53 17.07 -19.71 7.96
C ARG A 53 18.51 -20.10 8.25
N LEU A 54 19.23 -19.27 9.02
CA LEU A 54 20.59 -19.58 9.48
C LEU A 54 20.63 -20.88 10.27
N LYS A 55 19.64 -21.13 11.13
CA LYS A 55 19.52 -22.39 11.88
C LYS A 55 19.31 -23.61 10.98
N GLU A 56 18.63 -23.47 9.85
CA GLU A 56 18.36 -24.56 8.90
C GLU A 56 19.62 -24.95 8.10
N VAL A 57 20.43 -23.97 7.70
CA VAL A 57 21.65 -24.22 6.88
C VAL A 57 22.89 -24.54 7.71
N THR A 58 22.87 -24.27 9.02
CA THR A 58 24.03 -24.53 9.90
C THR A 58 23.95 -25.94 10.49
N PRO A 59 25.09 -26.66 10.63
CA PRO A 59 25.12 -27.94 11.34
C PRO A 59 24.44 -27.89 12.72
N HIS A 60 23.80 -29.00 13.10
CA HIS A 60 23.05 -29.09 14.36
C HIS A 60 23.88 -28.63 15.56
N GLY A 61 23.28 -27.78 16.40
CA GLY A 61 23.90 -27.23 17.61
C GLY A 61 24.84 -26.04 17.38
N LYS A 62 25.27 -25.75 16.14
CA LYS A 62 26.28 -24.71 15.87
C LYS A 62 25.74 -23.34 15.51
N TYR A 63 24.46 -23.21 15.16
CA TYR A 63 23.87 -21.91 14.79
C TYR A 63 24.00 -20.85 15.90
N GLY A 64 23.89 -21.28 17.17
CA GLY A 64 23.97 -20.37 18.32
C GLY A 64 25.37 -19.79 18.50
N GLU A 65 26.38 -20.66 18.48
CA GLU A 65 27.80 -20.28 18.51
C GLU A 65 28.14 -19.35 17.34
N LEU A 66 27.65 -19.66 16.14
CA LEU A 66 27.90 -18.86 14.94
C LEU A 66 27.27 -17.47 15.01
N ALA A 67 26.01 -17.35 15.44
CA ALA A 67 25.33 -16.07 15.56
C ALA A 67 25.93 -15.19 16.67
N GLU A 68 26.40 -15.80 17.76
CA GLU A 68 27.10 -15.10 18.83
C GLU A 68 28.51 -14.67 18.40
N TRP A 69 29.25 -15.55 17.74
CA TRP A 69 30.57 -15.23 17.20
C TRP A 69 30.50 -14.09 16.17
N LYS A 70 29.50 -14.06 15.29
CA LYS A 70 29.41 -13.04 14.24
C LYS A 70 28.79 -11.71 14.69
N PHE A 71 27.75 -11.76 15.53
CA PHE A 71 26.91 -10.59 15.85
C PHE A 71 26.79 -10.31 17.35
N GLY A 72 27.40 -11.11 18.23
CA GLY A 72 27.26 -10.97 19.68
C GLY A 72 25.84 -11.25 20.20
N LEU A 73 24.98 -11.88 19.39
CA LEU A 73 23.60 -12.17 19.78
C LEU A 73 23.56 -13.31 20.80
N LYS A 74 23.17 -13.03 22.04
CA LYS A 74 22.97 -14.05 23.10
C LYS A 74 21.79 -14.96 22.81
N GLU A 75 21.78 -16.16 23.39
CA GLU A 75 20.74 -17.17 23.20
C GLU A 75 19.32 -16.65 23.42
N ASP A 76 19.06 -16.00 24.55
CA ASP A 76 17.74 -15.43 24.86
C ASP A 76 17.26 -14.43 23.79
N THR A 77 18.18 -13.63 23.26
CA THR A 77 17.86 -12.62 22.24
C THR A 77 17.50 -13.30 20.92
N ARG A 78 18.27 -14.32 20.52
CA ARG A 78 17.98 -15.13 19.33
C ARG A 78 16.62 -15.81 19.44
N LEU A 79 16.35 -16.47 20.56
CA LEU A 79 15.08 -17.15 20.82
C LEU A 79 13.89 -16.20 20.77
N ASN A 80 14.04 -15.00 21.36
CA ASN A 80 12.99 -13.98 21.31
C ASN A 80 12.67 -13.56 19.87
N PHE A 81 13.68 -13.23 19.05
CA PHE A 81 13.44 -12.86 17.65
C PHE A 81 12.86 -14.01 16.83
N MET A 82 13.38 -15.23 16.98
CA MET A 82 12.84 -16.40 16.30
C MET A 82 11.38 -16.66 16.67
N ASN A 83 11.00 -16.49 17.94
CA ASN A 83 9.61 -16.65 18.36
C ASN A 83 8.71 -15.55 17.79
N VAL A 84 9.18 -14.30 17.74
CA VAL A 84 8.49 -13.20 17.04
C VAL A 84 8.23 -13.57 15.58
N ALA A 85 9.24 -14.08 14.87
CA ALA A 85 9.08 -14.49 13.47
C ALA A 85 8.18 -15.72 13.28
N ARG A 86 8.16 -16.67 14.21
CA ARG A 86 7.24 -17.82 14.13
C ARG A 86 5.78 -17.41 14.25
N ILE A 87 5.48 -16.53 15.21
CA ILE A 87 4.09 -16.15 15.52
C ILE A 87 3.60 -15.07 14.53
N TYR A 88 4.46 -14.09 14.20
CA TYR A 88 4.07 -12.91 13.41
C TYR A 88 4.65 -12.90 11.99
N GLY A 89 5.42 -13.92 11.58
CA GLY A 89 6.09 -13.92 10.29
C GLY A 89 5.17 -14.03 9.07
N GLN A 90 3.97 -14.58 9.24
CA GLN A 90 2.96 -14.66 8.18
C GLN A 90 2.04 -13.45 8.12
N ASN A 91 1.83 -12.77 9.26
CA ASN A 91 0.94 -11.61 9.38
C ASN A 91 1.74 -10.38 9.83
N PRO A 92 2.42 -9.67 8.92
CA PRO A 92 3.21 -8.49 9.24
C PRO A 92 2.36 -7.26 9.59
N THR A 93 1.03 -7.36 9.55
CA THR A 93 0.03 -6.29 9.78
C THR A 93 0.08 -5.62 11.16
N ARG A 94 1.05 -5.96 12.02
CA ARG A 94 1.25 -5.34 13.33
C ARG A 94 2.26 -4.20 13.31
N GLU A 95 2.23 -3.37 12.26
CA GLU A 95 3.10 -2.20 12.10
C GLU A 95 3.01 -1.20 13.27
N GLY A 96 1.95 -1.28 14.10
CA GLY A 96 1.75 -0.44 15.28
C GLY A 96 2.49 -0.87 16.56
N PHE A 97 3.06 -2.08 16.65
CA PHE A 97 3.69 -2.56 17.89
C PHE A 97 5.20 -2.35 17.90
N SER A 98 5.71 -1.84 19.02
CA SER A 98 7.16 -1.79 19.26
C SER A 98 7.76 -3.21 19.32
N SER A 99 9.02 -3.38 18.93
CA SER A 99 9.69 -4.68 18.98
C SER A 99 9.67 -5.29 20.38
N SER A 100 9.76 -4.48 21.44
CA SER A 100 9.68 -4.97 22.83
C SER A 100 8.31 -5.57 23.16
N VAL A 101 7.23 -4.98 22.65
CA VAL A 101 5.87 -5.52 22.81
C VAL A 101 5.73 -6.85 22.10
N LEU A 102 6.17 -6.93 20.84
CA LEU A 102 6.16 -8.18 20.07
C LEU A 102 6.94 -9.28 20.79
N THR A 103 8.13 -8.97 21.32
CA THR A 103 8.93 -9.92 22.10
C THR A 103 8.21 -10.40 23.36
N HIS A 104 7.49 -9.54 24.08
CA HIS A 104 6.73 -9.95 25.25
C HIS A 104 5.54 -10.85 24.89
N LEU A 105 4.82 -10.51 23.83
CA LEU A 105 3.68 -11.28 23.36
C LEU A 105 4.10 -12.62 22.76
N SER A 106 5.29 -12.71 22.16
CA SER A 106 5.77 -13.94 21.51
C SER A 106 6.42 -14.96 22.47
N ARG A 107 6.45 -14.70 23.77
CA ARG A 107 7.08 -15.64 24.72
C ARG A 107 6.26 -16.93 24.82
N PRO A 108 6.89 -18.11 24.93
CA PRO A 108 6.16 -19.37 25.13
C PRO A 108 5.30 -19.40 26.40
N SER A 109 5.64 -18.58 27.40
CA SER A 109 4.87 -18.45 28.63
C SER A 109 3.72 -17.45 28.51
N THR A 110 3.54 -16.79 27.37
CA THR A 110 2.41 -15.89 27.13
C THR A 110 1.22 -16.71 26.62
N PRO A 111 0.05 -16.61 27.27
CA PRO A 111 -1.16 -17.26 26.77
C PRO A 111 -1.51 -16.87 25.34
N GLU A 112 -2.07 -17.82 24.59
CA GLU A 112 -2.56 -17.55 23.23
C GLU A 112 -3.70 -16.52 23.25
N SER A 113 -4.60 -16.63 24.23
CA SER A 113 -5.68 -15.69 24.51
C SER A 113 -5.17 -14.25 24.73
N ALA A 114 -3.99 -14.08 25.33
CA ALA A 114 -3.36 -12.76 25.50
C ALA A 114 -2.86 -12.21 24.16
N SER A 115 -2.32 -13.08 23.30
CA SER A 115 -1.88 -12.69 21.96
C SER A 115 -3.06 -12.30 21.07
N GLN A 116 -4.18 -13.01 21.15
CA GLN A 116 -5.43 -12.70 20.43
C GLN A 116 -6.11 -11.43 20.97
N ALA A 117 -6.12 -11.22 22.29
CA ALA A 117 -6.65 -9.98 22.87
C ALA A 117 -5.80 -8.77 22.43
N ALA A 118 -4.48 -8.93 22.37
CA ALA A 118 -3.60 -7.89 21.84
C ALA A 118 -3.86 -7.57 20.37
N GLU A 119 -4.35 -8.51 19.54
CA GLU A 119 -4.68 -8.24 18.13
C GLU A 119 -5.82 -7.25 17.94
N LYS A 120 -6.71 -7.13 18.92
CA LYS A 120 -7.84 -6.21 18.86
C LYS A 120 -7.43 -4.76 19.15
N GLU A 121 -6.23 -4.55 19.68
CA GLU A 121 -5.69 -3.25 20.06
C GLU A 121 -4.76 -2.72 18.97
N GLU A 122 -5.01 -1.50 18.48
CA GLU A 122 -4.18 -0.89 17.42
C GLU A 122 -2.77 -0.53 17.92
N ARG A 123 -2.64 -0.14 19.19
CA ARG A 123 -1.37 0.25 19.82
C ARG A 123 -1.29 -0.20 21.27
N LEU A 124 -0.24 -0.92 21.60
CA LEU A 124 0.07 -1.38 22.96
C LEU A 124 1.43 -0.85 23.41
N THR A 125 1.49 -0.31 24.62
CA THR A 125 2.75 -0.07 25.32
C THR A 125 3.26 -1.35 25.97
N VAL A 126 4.56 -1.42 26.28
CA VAL A 126 5.16 -2.58 26.98
C VAL A 126 4.49 -2.85 28.33
N LYS A 127 4.07 -1.79 29.04
CA LYS A 127 3.38 -1.90 30.33
C LYS A 127 2.00 -2.56 30.15
N GLN A 128 1.21 -2.07 29.20
CA GLN A 128 -0.12 -2.64 28.90
C GLN A 128 -0.01 -4.08 28.42
N ALA A 129 0.97 -4.41 27.58
CA ALA A 129 1.19 -5.79 27.14
C ALA A 129 1.49 -6.72 28.34
N LYS A 130 2.31 -6.29 29.31
CA LYS A 130 2.57 -7.07 30.53
C LYS A 130 1.33 -7.24 31.41
N GLU A 131 0.54 -6.18 31.56
CA GLU A 131 -0.71 -6.20 32.32
C GLU A 131 -1.73 -7.14 31.67
N LEU A 132 -1.85 -7.10 30.34
CA LEU A 132 -2.73 -7.96 29.56
C LEU A 132 -2.31 -9.44 29.65
N ILE A 133 -1.01 -9.74 29.55
CA ILE A 133 -0.48 -11.10 29.76
C ILE A 133 -0.80 -11.59 31.19
N ALA A 134 -0.60 -10.74 32.20
CA ALA A 134 -0.86 -11.10 33.59
C ALA A 134 -2.36 -11.34 33.87
N ALA A 135 -3.22 -10.48 33.33
CA ALA A 135 -4.66 -10.61 33.44
C ALA A 135 -5.14 -11.92 32.80
N GLN A 136 -4.66 -12.23 31.60
CA GLN A 136 -5.10 -13.42 30.89
C GLN A 136 -4.57 -14.72 31.52
N LYS A 137 -3.32 -14.74 32.01
CA LYS A 137 -2.82 -15.88 32.80
C LYS A 137 -3.73 -16.19 33.98
N ARG A 138 -4.22 -15.16 34.64
CA ARG A 138 -5.13 -15.30 35.78
C ARG A 138 -6.50 -15.84 35.36
N ILE A 139 -7.01 -15.42 34.21
CA ILE A 139 -8.25 -15.98 33.64
C ILE A 139 -8.06 -17.46 33.34
N ASP A 140 -6.99 -17.83 32.63
CA ASP A 140 -6.71 -19.22 32.28
C ASP A 140 -6.49 -20.11 33.53
N GLU A 141 -5.84 -19.59 34.58
CA GLU A 141 -5.70 -20.28 35.87
C GLU A 141 -7.06 -20.54 36.55
N LEU A 142 -7.94 -19.52 36.56
CA LEU A 142 -9.29 -19.63 37.11
C LEU A 142 -10.15 -20.61 36.31
N GLU A 143 -10.08 -20.57 34.98
CA GLU A 143 -10.79 -21.49 34.08
C GLU A 143 -10.29 -22.93 34.23
N ALA A 144 -8.99 -23.12 34.48
CA ALA A 144 -8.41 -24.43 34.80
C ALA A 144 -8.76 -24.95 36.20
N GLY A 145 -9.61 -24.23 36.96
CA GLY A 145 -10.00 -24.59 38.32
C GLY A 145 -8.87 -24.49 39.34
N ARG A 146 -7.74 -23.85 38.99
CA ARG A 146 -6.64 -23.61 39.92
C ARG A 146 -7.00 -22.39 40.74
N THR A 147 -7.20 -22.59 42.04
CA THR A 147 -7.33 -21.44 42.95
C THR A 147 -6.00 -20.68 42.94
N PRO A 148 -6.02 -19.34 42.83
CA PRO A 148 -4.80 -18.55 42.84
C PRO A 148 -4.06 -18.80 44.15
N ASP A 149 -2.76 -19.06 44.08
CA ASP A 149 -1.93 -19.33 45.26
C ASP A 149 -1.98 -18.13 46.21
N LEU A 150 -2.82 -18.23 47.24
CA LEU A 150 -3.06 -17.18 48.22
C LEU A 150 -1.76 -16.73 48.90
N LYS A 151 -0.72 -17.58 48.94
CA LYS A 151 0.58 -17.24 49.52
C LYS A 151 1.30 -16.11 48.77
N ASN A 152 1.05 -15.95 47.47
CA ASN A 152 1.62 -14.86 46.67
C ASN A 152 0.70 -13.64 46.58
N LEU A 153 -0.60 -13.82 46.86
CA LEU A 153 -1.58 -12.74 46.84
C LEU A 153 -1.48 -11.84 48.09
N ILE A 154 -1.22 -12.45 49.26
CA ILE A 154 -1.17 -11.74 50.54
C ILE A 154 0.01 -10.75 50.61
N PRO A 155 1.25 -11.06 50.18
CA PRO A 155 2.36 -10.10 50.20
C PRO A 155 2.13 -8.88 49.30
N ASP A 156 1.53 -9.07 48.12
CA ASP A 156 1.25 -7.97 47.18
C ASP A 156 0.10 -7.08 47.67
N LEU A 157 -0.96 -7.67 48.25
CA LEU A 157 -2.01 -6.90 48.92
C LEU A 157 -1.49 -6.21 50.19
N MET A 158 -0.69 -6.87 51.02
CA MET A 158 -0.09 -6.30 52.23
C MET A 158 0.89 -5.16 51.91
N ARG A 159 1.61 -5.24 50.79
CA ARG A 159 2.44 -4.14 50.26
C ARG A 159 1.57 -2.97 49.80
N LYS A 160 0.35 -3.23 49.31
CA LYS A 160 -0.61 -2.22 48.86
C LYS A 160 -1.43 -1.59 50.01
N TYR A 161 -1.61 -2.29 51.14
CA TYR A 161 -2.53 -1.91 52.24
C TYR A 161 -1.88 -1.77 53.64
N LYS A 162 -0.58 -1.52 53.73
CA LYS A 162 0.23 -1.51 54.96
C LYS A 162 -0.17 -0.51 56.09
N GLY A 163 -1.35 0.13 56.04
CA GLY A 163 -1.81 1.16 56.98
C GLY A 163 -2.96 0.79 57.91
N ALA A 164 -3.58 -0.39 57.81
CA ALA A 164 -4.78 -0.74 58.59
C ALA A 164 -4.58 -2.02 59.41
N SER A 165 -4.16 -1.90 60.67
CA SER A 165 -4.08 -3.02 61.62
C SER A 165 -4.59 -2.55 62.99
N ILE A 166 -5.78 -3.02 63.39
CA ILE A 166 -6.33 -2.87 64.74
C ILE A 166 -6.11 -4.21 65.45
N THR A 167 -5.21 -4.24 66.42
CA THR A 167 -4.76 -5.47 67.11
C THR A 167 -5.32 -5.64 68.52
N ILE A 168 -5.31 -6.91 68.97
CA ILE A 168 -5.53 -7.53 70.30
C ILE A 168 -5.16 -6.69 71.55
N GLY A 169 -4.30 -5.66 71.42
CA GLY A 169 -3.94 -4.76 72.51
C GLY A 169 -5.06 -3.86 73.05
N ALA A 170 -6.19 -3.72 72.36
CA ALA A 170 -7.33 -2.94 72.85
C ALA A 170 -8.06 -3.63 74.02
N ALA A 171 -8.15 -4.96 74.01
CA ALA A 171 -8.86 -5.73 75.03
C ALA A 171 -8.18 -5.66 76.42
N ASN A 172 -6.84 -5.66 76.46
CA ASN A 172 -6.08 -5.57 77.71
C ASN A 172 -6.06 -4.17 78.34
N ARG A 173 -6.43 -3.12 77.61
CA ARG A 173 -6.51 -1.74 78.16
C ARG A 173 -7.88 -1.44 78.78
N LEU A 174 -8.92 -2.16 78.35
CA LEU A 174 -10.29 -2.02 78.84
C LEU A 174 -10.47 -2.53 80.27
N SER A 175 -9.71 -3.54 80.70
CA SER A 175 -9.81 -4.13 82.04
C SER A 175 -9.26 -3.24 83.16
N VAL A 176 -8.52 -2.18 82.83
CA VAL A 176 -7.89 -1.26 83.80
C VAL A 176 -8.77 -0.03 84.06
N LEU A 177 -9.80 0.20 83.25
CA LEU A 177 -10.72 1.34 83.37
C LEU A 177 -11.82 1.07 84.40
N ASN A 178 -12.30 2.12 85.08
CA ASN A 178 -13.45 1.99 85.98
C ASN A 178 -14.76 1.81 85.18
N LYS A 179 -15.83 1.39 85.85
CA LYS A 179 -17.09 1.00 85.20
C LYS A 179 -17.68 2.10 84.32
N ASP A 180 -17.68 3.34 84.81
CA ASP A 180 -18.21 4.50 84.08
C ASP A 180 -17.38 4.82 82.82
N GLN A 181 -16.05 4.67 82.90
CA GLN A 181 -15.15 4.84 81.74
C GLN A 181 -15.29 3.70 80.73
N GLN A 182 -15.54 2.47 81.19
CA GLN A 182 -15.83 1.35 80.30
C GLN A 182 -17.14 1.58 79.53
N GLU A 183 -18.18 2.11 80.18
CA GLU A 183 -19.47 2.41 79.54
C GLU A 183 -19.35 3.53 78.50
N LEU A 184 -18.58 4.57 78.80
CA LEU A 184 -18.29 5.69 77.88
C LEU A 184 -17.43 5.23 76.68
N PHE A 185 -16.51 4.30 76.89
CA PHE A 185 -15.71 3.70 75.82
C PHE A 185 -16.54 2.75 74.93
N LEU A 186 -17.44 1.97 75.52
CA LEU A 186 -18.34 1.08 74.77
C LEU A 186 -19.32 1.88 73.91
N THR A 187 -19.91 2.96 74.43
CA THR A 187 -20.76 3.86 73.63
C THR A 187 -19.99 4.55 72.50
N PHE A 188 -18.72 4.92 72.71
CA PHE A 188 -17.86 5.42 71.63
C PHE A 188 -17.57 4.36 70.56
N ILE A 189 -17.30 3.11 70.97
CA ILE A 189 -17.11 2.00 70.03
C ILE A 189 -18.39 1.73 69.24
N GLU A 190 -19.55 1.68 69.89
CA GLU A 190 -20.85 1.48 69.24
C GLU A 190 -21.15 2.59 68.22
N SER A 191 -20.90 3.85 68.57
CA SER A 191 -21.02 4.98 67.64
C SER A 191 -20.07 4.84 66.44
N SER A 192 -18.83 4.43 66.68
CA SER A 192 -17.85 4.20 65.60
C SER A 192 -18.22 3.00 64.70
N LEU A 193 -18.80 1.94 65.28
CA LEU A 193 -19.29 0.77 64.55
C LEU A 193 -20.50 1.14 63.70
N PHE A 194 -21.40 1.98 64.21
CA PHE A 194 -22.56 2.47 63.45
C PHE A 194 -22.12 3.33 62.26
N ALA A 195 -21.17 4.25 62.48
CA ALA A 195 -20.59 5.06 61.41
C ALA A 195 -19.84 4.21 60.37
N ASN A 196 -19.20 3.11 60.78
CA ASN A 196 -18.58 2.16 59.85
C ASN A 196 -19.61 1.34 59.08
N LYS A 197 -20.74 0.97 59.71
CA LYS A 197 -21.84 0.27 59.04
C LYS A 197 -22.49 1.15 57.97
N GLU A 198 -22.73 2.43 58.25
CA GLU A 198 -23.20 3.40 57.25
C GLU A 198 -22.20 3.59 56.10
N LYS A 199 -20.89 3.67 56.40
CA LYS A 199 -19.86 3.73 55.36
C LYS A 199 -19.86 2.47 54.49
N GLN A 200 -20.12 1.31 55.09
CA GLN A 200 -20.16 0.04 54.38
C GLN A 200 -21.40 -0.07 53.49
N THR A 201 -22.59 0.33 53.96
CA THR A 201 -23.78 0.40 53.11
C THR A 201 -23.59 1.38 51.95
N ALA A 202 -22.98 2.54 52.20
CA ALA A 202 -22.67 3.52 51.15
C ALA A 202 -21.63 2.99 50.14
N LEU A 203 -20.73 2.09 50.55
CA LEU A 203 -19.78 1.43 49.67
C LEU A 203 -20.48 0.38 48.79
N ASP A 204 -21.38 -0.40 49.38
CA ASP A 204 -22.17 -1.42 48.67
C ASP A 204 -23.09 -0.79 47.62
N ASP A 205 -23.72 0.36 47.94
CA ASP A 205 -24.52 1.13 46.99
C ASP A 205 -23.68 1.66 45.82
N LYS A 206 -22.45 2.12 46.09
CA LYS A 206 -21.50 2.53 45.04
C LYS A 206 -21.07 1.35 44.16
N LEU A 207 -20.88 0.18 44.75
CA LEU A 207 -20.55 -1.05 44.02
C LEU A 207 -21.68 -1.45 43.07
N ARG A 208 -22.93 -1.43 43.55
CA ARG A 208 -24.11 -1.67 42.69
C ARG A 208 -24.21 -0.65 41.55
N ALA A 209 -24.01 0.63 41.83
CA ALA A 209 -24.02 1.66 40.80
C ALA A 209 -22.93 1.44 39.74
N LEU A 210 -21.75 0.94 40.13
CA LEU A 210 -20.68 0.57 39.18
C LEU A 210 -21.03 -0.66 38.34
N GLU A 211 -21.70 -1.67 38.93
CA GLU A 211 -22.20 -2.83 38.20
C GLU A 211 -23.23 -2.42 37.13
N ASP A 212 -24.17 -1.54 37.50
CA ASP A 212 -25.16 -0.98 36.57
C ASP A 212 -24.49 -0.18 35.44
N LEU A 213 -23.49 0.65 35.75
CA LEU A 213 -22.72 1.40 34.76
C LEU A 213 -21.98 0.48 33.77
N ASN A 214 -21.42 -0.62 34.28
CA ASN A 214 -20.75 -1.61 33.45
C ASN A 214 -21.74 -2.37 32.55
N LYS A 215 -22.94 -2.67 33.06
CA LYS A 215 -24.03 -3.24 32.25
C LYS A 215 -24.45 -2.29 31.13
N ILE A 216 -24.66 -1.02 31.43
CA ILE A 216 -24.98 0.03 30.44
C ILE A 216 -23.86 0.15 29.39
N SER A 217 -22.59 0.06 29.80
CA SER A 217 -21.46 0.11 28.86
C SER A 217 -21.49 -1.06 27.87
N LYS A 218 -21.78 -2.28 28.35
CA LYS A 218 -21.90 -3.46 27.48
C LYS A 218 -23.07 -3.34 26.49
N GLU A 219 -24.22 -2.87 26.96
CA GLU A 219 -25.38 -2.64 26.10
C GLU A 219 -25.09 -1.59 25.01
N ARG A 220 -24.36 -0.52 25.36
CA ARG A 220 -23.91 0.50 24.39
C ARG A 220 -22.99 -0.09 23.33
N ASP A 221 -22.03 -0.92 23.72
CA ASP A 221 -21.07 -1.51 22.78
C ASP A 221 -21.75 -2.51 21.83
N GLU A 222 -22.76 -3.24 22.30
CA GLU A 222 -23.60 -4.12 21.45
C GLU A 222 -24.42 -3.30 20.44
N VAL A 223 -25.05 -2.20 20.87
CA VAL A 223 -25.77 -1.28 19.96
C VAL A 223 -24.83 -0.68 18.92
N LYS A 224 -23.60 -0.31 19.32
CA LYS A 224 -22.60 0.21 18.40
C LYS A 224 -22.23 -0.82 17.33
N LYS A 225 -22.03 -2.08 17.72
CA LYS A 225 -21.74 -3.18 16.80
C LYS A 225 -22.89 -3.40 15.80
N GLN A 226 -24.14 -3.38 16.29
CA GLN A 226 -25.32 -3.49 15.42
C GLN A 226 -25.41 -2.33 14.40
N LEU A 227 -25.07 -1.11 14.82
CA LEU A 227 -25.01 0.04 13.90
C LEU A 227 -23.89 -0.07 12.86
N GLU A 228 -22.73 -0.62 13.24
CA GLU A 228 -21.62 -0.90 12.31
C GLU A 228 -22.05 -1.96 11.29
N GLU A 229 -22.69 -3.06 11.71
CA GLU A 229 -23.21 -4.10 10.80
C GLU A 229 -24.26 -3.55 9.81
N ILE A 230 -25.15 -2.66 10.25
CA ILE A 230 -26.13 -1.99 9.38
C ILE A 230 -25.44 -1.05 8.39
N ALA A 231 -24.46 -0.26 8.85
CA ALA A 231 -23.71 0.67 8.00
C ALA A 231 -22.84 -0.07 6.96
N GLU A 232 -22.27 -1.22 7.31
CA GLU A 232 -21.47 -2.02 6.40
C GLU A 232 -22.35 -2.80 5.40
N SER A 233 -23.52 -3.30 5.79
CA SER A 233 -24.40 -4.05 4.89
C SER A 233 -24.99 -3.18 3.78
N ASP A 234 -25.63 -2.07 4.14
CA ASP A 234 -26.55 -1.41 3.20
C ASP A 234 -25.86 -0.31 2.41
N THR A 235 -25.02 0.49 3.09
CA THR A 235 -24.28 1.56 2.42
C THR A 235 -23.20 1.03 1.49
N ALA A 236 -22.45 -0.01 1.88
CA ALA A 236 -21.42 -0.58 1.03
C ALA A 236 -22.00 -1.27 -0.21
N LYS A 237 -23.11 -2.01 -0.07
CA LYS A 237 -23.82 -2.62 -1.22
C LYS A 237 -24.34 -1.55 -2.18
N ILE A 238 -24.98 -0.49 -1.67
CA ILE A 238 -25.46 0.61 -2.51
C ILE A 238 -24.32 1.32 -3.24
N LEU A 239 -23.18 1.54 -2.57
CA LEU A 239 -22.00 2.15 -3.18
C LEU A 239 -21.38 1.25 -4.25
N LEU A 240 -21.28 -0.05 -4.00
CA LEU A 240 -20.76 -1.02 -4.96
C LEU A 240 -21.65 -1.11 -6.21
N ASP A 241 -22.97 -1.13 -6.05
CA ASP A 241 -23.92 -1.11 -7.17
C ASP A 241 -23.80 0.17 -7.99
N LYS A 242 -23.66 1.33 -7.34
CA LYS A 242 -23.42 2.61 -8.01
C LYS A 242 -22.09 2.62 -8.77
N GLU A 243 -21.02 2.09 -8.18
CA GLU A 243 -19.71 1.99 -8.82
C GLU A 243 -19.78 1.11 -10.08
N ASN A 244 -20.44 -0.05 -9.97
CA ASN A 244 -20.65 -0.96 -11.10
C ASN A 244 -21.46 -0.30 -12.22
N LYS A 245 -22.51 0.44 -11.88
CA LYS A 245 -23.31 1.21 -12.85
C LYS A 245 -22.49 2.31 -13.54
N ILE A 246 -21.62 3.01 -12.79
CA ILE A 246 -20.70 4.01 -13.36
C ILE A 246 -19.70 3.34 -14.31
N LYS A 247 -19.14 2.18 -13.96
CA LYS A 247 -18.22 1.41 -14.84
C LYS A 247 -18.90 0.99 -16.13
N GLN A 248 -20.16 0.54 -16.08
CA GLN A 248 -20.94 0.20 -17.28
C GLN A 248 -21.16 1.42 -18.19
N LEU A 249 -21.61 2.54 -17.62
CA LEU A 249 -21.83 3.78 -18.38
C LEU A 249 -20.54 4.30 -19.05
N ARG A 250 -19.39 4.20 -18.37
CA ARG A 250 -18.08 4.55 -18.97
C ARG A 250 -17.76 3.67 -20.16
N LYS A 251 -17.94 2.35 -20.04
CA LYS A 251 -17.71 1.41 -21.15
C LYS A 251 -18.63 1.68 -22.35
N GLU A 252 -19.88 2.02 -22.10
CA GLU A 252 -20.82 2.41 -23.16
C GLU A 252 -20.40 3.71 -23.85
N TYR A 253 -19.95 4.70 -23.09
CA TYR A 253 -19.46 5.96 -23.63
C TYR A 253 -18.19 5.78 -24.48
N ASP A 254 -17.22 4.99 -24.01
CA ASP A 254 -16.00 4.68 -24.76
C ASP A 254 -16.33 3.97 -26.09
N ASN A 255 -17.28 3.02 -26.06
CA ASN A 255 -17.74 2.36 -27.27
C ASN A 255 -18.39 3.33 -28.27
N ARG A 256 -19.16 4.32 -27.79
CA ARG A 256 -19.73 5.36 -28.66
C ARG A 256 -18.64 6.23 -29.27
N LEU A 257 -17.64 6.63 -28.49
CA LEU A 257 -16.51 7.41 -29.02
C LEU A 257 -15.72 6.65 -30.09
N ILE A 258 -15.51 5.34 -29.91
CA ILE A 258 -14.86 4.51 -30.93
C ILE A 258 -15.71 4.46 -32.21
N GLN A 259 -17.01 4.26 -32.09
CA GLN A 259 -17.93 4.24 -33.24
C GLN A 259 -17.96 5.57 -33.98
N GLU A 260 -18.02 6.70 -33.25
CA GLU A 260 -17.98 8.04 -33.84
C GLU A 260 -16.64 8.30 -34.55
N ARG A 261 -15.51 7.95 -33.91
CA ARG A 261 -14.18 8.07 -34.51
C ARG A 261 -14.08 7.29 -35.81
N ASP A 262 -14.56 6.05 -35.83
CA ASP A 262 -14.50 5.20 -37.02
C ASP A 262 -15.45 5.71 -38.11
N SER A 263 -16.60 6.28 -37.75
CA SER A 263 -17.51 6.95 -38.69
C SER A 263 -16.88 8.19 -39.32
N ILE A 264 -16.23 9.04 -38.52
CA ILE A 264 -15.51 10.23 -39.00
C ILE A 264 -14.35 9.80 -39.92
N GLY A 265 -13.61 8.75 -39.55
CA GLY A 265 -12.54 8.20 -40.37
C GLY A 265 -13.03 7.74 -41.75
N LYS A 266 -14.18 7.07 -41.81
CA LYS A 266 -14.81 6.68 -43.09
C LYS A 266 -15.23 7.89 -43.92
N GLN A 267 -15.95 8.84 -43.31
CA GLN A 267 -16.38 10.06 -43.99
C GLN A 267 -15.20 10.88 -44.53
N ALA A 268 -14.11 10.97 -43.78
CA ALA A 268 -12.88 11.63 -44.23
C ALA A 268 -12.23 10.89 -45.40
N SER A 269 -12.16 9.56 -45.37
CA SER A 269 -11.63 8.77 -46.49
C SER A 269 -12.47 8.94 -47.75
N GLU A 270 -13.80 8.85 -47.62
CA GLU A 270 -14.75 9.06 -48.73
C GLU A 270 -14.62 10.47 -49.33
N PHE A 271 -14.46 11.49 -48.49
CA PHE A 271 -14.25 12.87 -48.92
C PHE A 271 -12.92 13.04 -49.70
N HIS A 272 -11.83 12.46 -49.20
CA HIS A 272 -10.53 12.52 -49.87
C HIS A 272 -10.51 11.72 -51.18
N GLU A 273 -11.15 10.56 -51.22
CA GLU A 273 -11.32 9.78 -52.45
C GLU A 273 -12.13 10.57 -53.50
N GLY A 274 -13.20 11.26 -53.08
CA GLY A 274 -13.97 12.14 -53.96
C GLY A 274 -13.14 13.30 -54.52
N LEU A 275 -12.41 14.03 -53.66
CA LEU A 275 -11.55 15.13 -54.09
C LEU A 275 -10.42 14.68 -55.04
N ASN A 276 -9.81 13.53 -54.76
CA ASN A 276 -8.75 13.01 -55.60
C ASN A 276 -9.30 12.54 -56.94
N LYS A 277 -10.47 11.91 -56.97
CA LYS A 277 -11.16 11.53 -58.21
C LYS A 277 -11.46 12.76 -59.08
N ASP A 278 -11.98 13.84 -58.51
CA ASP A 278 -12.27 15.08 -59.24
C ASP A 278 -11.00 15.73 -59.80
N LYS A 279 -9.90 15.71 -59.04
CA LYS A 279 -8.59 16.22 -59.51
C LYS A 279 -8.02 15.37 -60.63
N ILE A 280 -8.08 14.05 -60.51
CA ILE A 280 -7.61 13.10 -61.54
C ILE A 280 -8.44 13.29 -62.82
N GLU A 281 -9.78 13.32 -62.72
CA GLU A 281 -10.65 13.51 -63.89
C GLU A 281 -10.39 14.86 -64.60
N LYS A 282 -10.12 15.92 -63.83
CA LYS A 282 -9.74 17.22 -64.41
C LYS A 282 -8.38 17.15 -65.10
N ALA A 283 -7.37 16.53 -64.48
CA ALA A 283 -6.04 16.37 -65.05
C ALA A 283 -6.07 15.53 -66.33
N GLU A 284 -6.88 14.46 -66.37
CA GLU A 284 -7.10 13.63 -67.56
C GLU A 284 -7.72 14.44 -68.71
N LYS A 285 -8.74 15.26 -68.44
CA LYS A 285 -9.36 16.15 -69.45
C LYS A 285 -8.38 17.20 -69.97
N ASP A 286 -7.58 17.80 -69.09
CA ASP A 286 -6.57 18.78 -69.46
C ASP A 286 -5.44 18.14 -70.31
N LEU A 287 -5.03 16.92 -69.97
CA LEU A 287 -4.05 16.13 -70.73
C LEU A 287 -4.59 15.77 -72.12
N GLU A 288 -5.83 15.29 -72.23
CA GLU A 288 -6.45 14.96 -73.50
C GLU A 288 -6.55 16.19 -74.42
N LYS A 289 -6.93 17.35 -73.85
CA LYS A 289 -6.96 18.61 -74.58
C LYS A 289 -5.57 19.01 -75.09
N ALA A 290 -4.54 18.94 -74.24
CA ALA A 290 -3.16 19.25 -74.63
C ALA A 290 -2.63 18.30 -75.72
N GLN A 291 -2.98 17.01 -75.67
CA GLN A 291 -2.61 16.05 -76.71
C GLN A 291 -3.29 16.33 -78.05
N ARG A 292 -4.54 16.80 -78.06
CA ARG A 292 -5.23 17.24 -79.29
C ARG A 292 -4.56 18.48 -79.88
N GLU A 293 -4.31 19.50 -79.06
CA GLU A 293 -3.59 20.71 -79.47
C GLU A 293 -2.20 20.39 -80.05
N ARG A 294 -1.47 19.43 -79.46
CA ARG A 294 -0.18 18.94 -79.98
C ARG A 294 -0.33 18.31 -81.37
N LYS A 295 -1.31 17.42 -81.56
CA LYS A 295 -1.54 16.76 -82.86
C LYS A 295 -1.88 17.77 -83.95
N ASP A 296 -2.71 18.75 -83.63
CA ASP A 296 -3.09 19.82 -84.56
C ASP A 296 -1.89 20.73 -84.90
N ALA A 297 -1.03 21.04 -83.91
CA ALA A 297 0.21 21.80 -84.12
C ALA A 297 1.24 21.05 -84.98
N VAL A 298 1.43 19.74 -84.74
CA VAL A 298 2.33 18.87 -85.53
C VAL A 298 1.83 18.71 -86.97
N ALA A 299 0.51 18.64 -87.18
CA ALA A 299 -0.07 18.66 -88.52
C ALA A 299 0.08 20.03 -89.23
N GLY A 300 0.40 21.09 -88.47
CA GLY A 300 0.33 22.47 -88.91
C GLY A 300 1.61 23.08 -89.52
N ARG A 301 2.84 22.60 -89.25
CA ARG A 301 4.06 23.26 -89.81
C ARG A 301 5.40 22.52 -89.63
N SER A 302 6.19 22.53 -90.71
CA SER A 302 7.64 22.31 -90.76
C SER A 302 8.49 23.53 -90.36
N ALA A 303 8.01 24.38 -89.44
CA ALA A 303 8.75 25.56 -88.97
C ALA A 303 8.19 26.06 -87.63
N ALA A 304 8.56 25.40 -86.51
CA ALA A 304 8.55 25.95 -85.15
C ALA A 304 9.08 24.90 -84.16
N ASN A 305 10.41 24.83 -83.97
CA ASN A 305 10.99 23.96 -82.94
C ASN A 305 10.81 24.50 -81.51
N GLU A 306 10.56 25.81 -81.34
CA GLU A 306 10.46 26.43 -80.00
C GLU A 306 9.10 26.20 -79.32
N ASP A 307 7.99 26.22 -80.07
CA ASP A 307 6.64 26.00 -79.51
C ASP A 307 6.42 24.53 -79.10
N MET A 308 7.11 23.60 -79.77
CA MET A 308 7.04 22.17 -79.47
C MET A 308 7.74 21.83 -78.15
N GLU A 309 8.90 22.45 -77.86
CA GLU A 309 9.60 22.26 -76.58
C GLU A 309 8.81 22.81 -75.38
N ALA A 310 8.15 23.96 -75.54
CA ALA A 310 7.30 24.52 -74.49
C ALA A 310 6.11 23.61 -74.17
N MET A 311 5.52 22.98 -75.20
CA MET A 311 4.42 22.03 -75.03
C MET A 311 4.90 20.71 -74.42
N GLU A 312 6.10 20.22 -74.76
CA GLU A 312 6.69 19.02 -74.14
C GLU A 312 7.04 19.22 -72.67
N ARG A 313 7.49 20.42 -72.26
CA ARG A 313 7.65 20.73 -70.82
C ARG A 313 6.32 20.70 -70.08
N LYS A 314 5.25 21.23 -70.67
CA LYS A 314 3.93 21.22 -70.05
C LYS A 314 3.34 19.82 -69.93
N ILE A 315 3.56 18.96 -70.93
CA ILE A 315 3.18 17.54 -70.87
C ILE A 315 3.97 16.84 -69.76
N ARG A 316 5.29 17.05 -69.68
CA ARG A 316 6.14 16.43 -68.67
C ARG A 316 5.82 16.90 -67.24
N ASP A 317 5.48 18.19 -67.07
CA ASP A 317 5.02 18.72 -65.78
C ASP A 317 3.67 18.10 -65.37
N LEU A 318 2.73 17.94 -66.31
CA LEU A 318 1.44 17.28 -66.05
C LEU A 318 1.61 15.77 -65.77
N GLU A 319 2.49 15.08 -66.50
CA GLU A 319 2.85 13.69 -66.24
C GLU A 319 3.48 13.54 -64.84
N SER A 320 4.37 14.46 -64.44
CA SER A 320 4.94 14.45 -63.09
C SER A 320 3.89 14.72 -62.00
N GLN A 321 2.89 15.57 -62.27
CA GLN A 321 1.77 15.80 -61.34
C GLN A 321 0.88 14.56 -61.19
N LEU A 322 0.72 13.77 -62.26
CA LEU A 322 0.02 12.48 -62.23
C LEU A 322 0.85 11.38 -61.54
N GLU A 323 2.18 11.42 -61.63
CA GLU A 323 3.10 10.44 -61.03
C GLU A 323 3.33 10.68 -59.51
N VAL A 324 3.17 11.91 -59.03
CA VAL A 324 3.27 12.28 -57.61
C VAL A 324 2.13 11.69 -56.75
N ASP A 325 1.02 11.26 -57.34
CA ASP A 325 -0.09 10.56 -56.67
C ASP A 325 0.01 9.03 -56.73
N SER A 326 1.24 8.48 -56.88
CA SER A 326 1.52 7.07 -56.57
C SER A 326 1.07 6.72 -55.13
N PRO A 327 0.47 5.54 -54.87
CA PRO A 327 -0.05 5.16 -53.55
C PRO A 327 0.99 5.27 -52.41
N THR A 328 2.28 5.17 -52.71
CA THR A 328 3.37 5.39 -51.75
C THR A 328 3.51 6.85 -51.27
N ASN A 329 3.13 7.85 -52.07
CA ASN A 329 3.11 9.26 -51.65
C ASN A 329 1.83 9.62 -50.88
N VAL A 330 0.71 8.95 -51.18
CA VAL A 330 -0.54 9.10 -50.43
C VAL A 330 -0.37 8.62 -48.98
N ASP A 331 0.40 7.55 -48.76
CA ASP A 331 0.75 7.09 -47.41
C ASP A 331 1.64 8.10 -46.66
N ASN A 332 2.61 8.72 -47.33
CA ASN A 332 3.43 9.78 -46.71
C ASN A 332 2.62 11.05 -46.39
N ALA A 333 1.66 11.43 -47.24
CA ALA A 333 0.75 12.54 -46.97
C ALA A 333 -0.22 12.21 -45.82
N ARG A 334 -0.73 10.97 -45.75
CA ARG A 334 -1.54 10.48 -44.63
C ARG A 334 -0.77 10.49 -43.31
N VAL A 335 0.49 10.05 -43.31
CA VAL A 335 1.36 10.09 -42.12
C VAL A 335 1.58 11.52 -41.65
N ARG A 336 1.87 12.48 -42.55
CA ARG A 336 2.01 13.90 -42.18
C ARG A 336 0.73 14.51 -41.61
N HIS A 337 -0.44 14.19 -42.19
CA HIS A 337 -1.72 14.66 -41.65
C HIS A 337 -2.04 14.07 -40.27
N ILE A 338 -1.68 12.81 -40.01
CA ILE A 338 -1.82 12.19 -38.69
C ILE A 338 -0.86 12.84 -37.67
N GLU A 339 0.37 13.14 -38.07
CA GLU A 339 1.33 13.86 -37.22
C GLU A 339 0.85 15.28 -36.87
N ASP A 340 0.34 16.04 -37.84
CA ASP A 340 -0.18 17.39 -37.62
C ASP A 340 -1.46 17.39 -36.77
N ALA A 341 -2.34 16.42 -36.97
CA ALA A 341 -3.51 16.22 -36.10
C ALA A 341 -3.10 15.85 -34.67
N GLY A 342 -2.08 15.01 -34.52
CA GLY A 342 -1.50 14.66 -33.21
C GLY A 342 -0.87 15.86 -32.50
N ARG A 343 -0.18 16.74 -33.24
CA ARG A 343 0.36 18.00 -32.70
C ARG A 343 -0.75 18.96 -32.29
N GLY A 344 -1.80 19.10 -33.10
CA GLY A 344 -2.98 19.92 -32.76
C GLY A 344 -3.64 19.45 -31.46
N LEU A 345 -3.86 18.14 -31.31
CA LEU A 345 -4.43 17.55 -30.09
C LEU A 345 -3.56 17.82 -28.85
N LEU A 346 -2.23 17.71 -28.97
CA LEU A 346 -1.30 18.00 -27.87
C LEU A 346 -1.32 19.47 -27.45
N VAL A 347 -1.49 20.40 -28.40
CA VAL A 347 -1.65 21.83 -28.11
C VAL A 347 -2.97 22.06 -27.38
N SER A 348 -4.09 21.53 -27.88
CA SER A 348 -5.40 21.66 -27.23
C SER A 348 -5.41 21.08 -25.81
N LEU A 349 -4.77 19.92 -25.58
CA LEU A 349 -4.67 19.32 -24.25
C LEU A 349 -3.81 20.15 -23.28
N ASN A 350 -2.76 20.82 -23.77
CA ASN A 350 -1.95 21.72 -22.95
C ASN A 350 -2.68 23.02 -22.61
N GLU A 351 -3.50 23.55 -23.51
CA GLU A 351 -4.37 24.70 -23.22
C GLU A 351 -5.45 24.35 -22.20
N LEU A 352 -6.10 23.19 -22.37
CA LEU A 352 -7.10 22.68 -21.44
C LEU A 352 -6.51 22.42 -20.04
N ARG A 353 -5.25 21.98 -19.97
CA ARG A 353 -4.48 21.88 -18.72
C ARG A 353 -4.29 23.25 -18.06
N LYS A 354 -3.89 24.27 -18.81
CA LYS A 354 -3.71 25.64 -18.28
C LYS A 354 -5.00 26.23 -17.73
N ASP A 355 -6.12 25.99 -18.42
CA ASP A 355 -7.44 26.46 -17.98
C ASP A 355 -7.92 25.74 -16.71
N LEU A 356 -7.58 24.45 -16.57
CA LEU A 356 -7.92 23.64 -15.39
C LEU A 356 -7.03 23.90 -14.17
N ASP A 357 -5.74 24.22 -14.38
CA ASP A 357 -4.84 24.64 -13.30
C ASP A 357 -5.35 25.94 -12.62
N GLY A 358 -6.16 26.74 -13.33
CA GLY A 358 -6.87 27.90 -12.77
C GLY A 358 -8.12 27.56 -11.94
N LEU A 359 -8.66 26.33 -12.03
CA LEU A 359 -9.93 25.93 -11.41
C LEU A 359 -9.79 25.10 -10.11
N GLY A 360 -8.57 24.79 -9.68
CA GLY A 360 -8.31 24.25 -8.34
C GLY A 360 -8.91 22.87 -8.07
N GLY A 361 -8.23 21.82 -8.53
CA GLY A 361 -8.23 20.50 -7.88
C GLY A 361 -9.01 19.37 -8.55
N GLY A 362 -8.32 18.23 -8.79
CA GLY A 362 -8.94 16.90 -8.83
C GLY A 362 -8.66 16.02 -10.06
N MET A 363 -8.34 16.59 -11.23
CA MET A 363 -8.16 15.83 -12.49
C MET A 363 -6.71 15.66 -12.97
N GLU A 364 -5.73 16.09 -12.19
CA GLU A 364 -4.30 16.07 -12.53
C GLU A 364 -3.79 14.67 -12.91
N ASN A 365 -4.25 13.62 -12.21
CA ASN A 365 -3.82 12.25 -12.48
C ASN A 365 -4.35 11.72 -13.83
N SER A 366 -5.58 12.06 -14.21
CA SER A 366 -6.20 11.66 -15.48
C SER A 366 -5.53 12.32 -16.68
N LEU A 367 -5.21 13.62 -16.61
CA LEU A 367 -4.51 14.33 -17.67
C LEU A 367 -3.05 13.90 -17.80
N THR A 368 -2.38 13.65 -16.67
CA THR A 368 -1.02 13.10 -16.67
C THR A 368 -0.98 11.71 -17.29
N THR A 369 -1.99 10.88 -17.02
CA THR A 369 -2.12 9.54 -17.63
C THR A 369 -2.36 9.65 -19.14
N ALA A 370 -3.27 10.53 -19.59
CA ALA A 370 -3.53 10.75 -21.01
C ALA A 370 -2.28 11.28 -21.75
N ALA A 371 -1.57 12.26 -21.17
CA ALA A 371 -0.34 12.80 -21.73
C ALA A 371 0.76 11.74 -21.86
N ASN A 372 0.89 10.85 -20.87
CA ASN A 372 1.85 9.74 -20.92
C ASN A 372 1.50 8.69 -21.98
N ILE A 373 0.21 8.37 -22.16
CA ILE A 373 -0.25 7.47 -23.22
C ILE A 373 0.05 8.05 -24.60
N ILE A 374 -0.24 9.34 -24.80
CA ILE A 374 0.05 10.02 -26.07
C ILE A 374 1.55 10.04 -26.34
N LYS A 375 2.36 10.44 -25.34
CA LYS A 375 3.83 10.46 -25.48
C LYS A 375 4.40 9.08 -25.83
N LYS A 376 3.85 8.01 -25.25
CA LYS A 376 4.23 6.63 -25.57
C LYS A 376 3.85 6.25 -27.00
N ALA A 377 2.63 6.59 -27.44
CA ALA A 377 2.18 6.34 -28.80
C ALA A 377 3.04 7.08 -29.85
N THR A 378 3.40 8.35 -29.59
CA THR A 378 4.31 9.11 -30.46
C THR A 378 5.70 8.49 -30.54
N LEU A 379 6.22 7.97 -29.42
CA LEU A 379 7.52 7.30 -29.39
C LEU A 379 7.50 6.00 -30.21
N GLU A 380 6.42 5.21 -30.12
CA GLU A 380 6.29 3.97 -30.91
C GLU A 380 6.15 4.24 -32.41
N LEU A 381 5.43 5.29 -32.80
CA LEU A 381 5.36 5.76 -34.19
C LEU A 381 6.74 6.17 -34.72
N SER A 382 7.53 6.91 -33.94
CA SER A 382 8.88 7.31 -34.34
C SER A 382 9.83 6.11 -34.55
N LYS A 383 9.64 5.02 -33.80
CA LYS A 383 10.43 3.78 -33.95
C LYS A 383 10.05 3.03 -35.23
N LEU A 384 8.76 3.00 -35.57
CA LEU A 384 8.28 2.40 -36.82
C LEU A 384 8.82 3.15 -38.04
N GLN A 385 8.88 4.49 -37.96
CA GLN A 385 9.44 5.34 -39.00
C GLN A 385 10.95 5.07 -39.19
N GLY A 386 11.71 4.97 -38.10
CA GLY A 386 13.13 4.61 -38.16
C GLY A 386 13.40 3.19 -38.71
N LEU A 387 12.49 2.24 -38.45
CA LEU A 387 12.55 0.90 -39.05
C LEU A 387 12.23 0.94 -40.55
N GLN A 388 11.30 1.78 -40.96
CA GLN A 388 10.93 1.96 -42.36
C GLN A 388 12.09 2.60 -43.16
N ASP A 389 12.75 3.61 -42.59
CA ASP A 389 13.95 4.22 -43.17
C ASP A 389 15.13 3.24 -43.24
N ALA A 390 15.26 2.34 -42.26
CA ALA A 390 16.27 1.27 -42.28
C ALA A 390 15.97 0.21 -43.36
N ILE A 391 14.70 -0.06 -43.67
CA ILE A 391 14.30 -0.97 -44.75
C ILE A 391 14.49 -0.33 -46.13
N ILE A 392 14.31 0.98 -46.26
CA ILE A 392 14.51 1.72 -47.52
C ILE A 392 16.00 1.88 -47.87
N ASN A 393 16.88 1.89 -46.87
CA ASN A 393 18.33 2.04 -47.04
C ASN A 393 19.10 0.70 -47.19
N VAL A 394 18.41 -0.43 -47.19
CA VAL A 394 18.92 -1.77 -47.56
C VAL A 394 18.46 -2.08 -48.97
#